data_AF-A0A9W9LL76-F1
#
_entry.id   AF-A0A9W9LL76-F1
#
_cell.length_a   1.000
_cell.length_b   1.000
_cell.length_c   1.000
_cell.angle_alpha   90.00
_cell.angle_beta   90.00
_cell.angle_gamma   90.00
#
_symmetry.space_group_name_H-M   'P 1'
#
loop_
_entity.id
_entity.type
_entity.pdbx_description
1 polymer ?
#
loop_
_entity_poly.entity_id
_entity_poly.type
_entity_poly.pdbx_seq_one_letter_code
_entity_poly.pdbx_strand_id
1 'polypeptide(L)'
;MLPLRGTKTMLAVSTDKLKKSAPAYSVACTMWHDLIPQILPTLLQLLSHAHAFHNPANWAVSQEMKLVVERILTDRFWQAGISTGSRDDFYAKITASKSTLEGFASSVRGKIRAVRESCYSMLFSMSRMRHQFYGFAELPGPLSEALFKDSEHLSSHQFSVLLNISRCLIDDCPVQYRNQFLPPMLATLFRSIDRKITTEWEIIEQRKSGISDGDLTDEMKSESVLRQLTYSAVIMVASLFDPQRGDPDRAETDPSAPQPNPEPSDSIRHFVLSSPEIFEPVMLFCTHALRMRDTRCCSIITRVVRSILSDFAPPNNSPTTETIREFICTDVLKACITSVHESYFVDMQKDLAQLIASIWVLYGFVTPTPRALFLSLPGITEDKVSQTEAQLQRCSSPRQQRALILELLEPLRGVSISEQGKILGSREERRKARTTLQERYMTNEMETQQETHRVDINDGPDLSGVADMFG
;
A
#
# COMPACT_ATOMS: atom_id res chain seq x y z
N MET A 1 19.38 -29.25 -9.34
CA MET A 1 18.36 -28.29 -9.84
C MET A 1 17.02 -28.61 -9.19
N LEU A 2 16.31 -27.60 -8.67
CA LEU A 2 15.00 -27.78 -8.03
C LEU A 2 13.89 -27.93 -9.10
N PRO A 3 13.15 -29.04 -9.18
CA PRO A 3 12.06 -29.20 -10.13
C PRO A 3 10.85 -28.36 -9.70
N LEU A 4 10.81 -27.08 -10.10
CA LEU A 4 9.84 -26.08 -9.62
C LEU A 4 8.38 -26.56 -9.71
N ARG A 5 7.95 -27.06 -10.86
CA ARG A 5 6.55 -27.50 -11.06
C ARG A 5 6.18 -28.68 -10.15
N GLY A 6 7.00 -29.73 -10.14
CA GLY A 6 6.74 -30.92 -9.33
C GLY A 6 6.77 -30.60 -7.83
N THR A 7 7.76 -29.82 -7.39
CA THR A 7 7.90 -29.41 -5.98
C THR A 7 6.72 -28.55 -5.55
N LYS A 8 6.34 -27.54 -6.36
CA LYS A 8 5.15 -26.70 -6.11
C LYS A 8 3.88 -27.56 -5.97
N THR A 9 3.63 -28.46 -6.93
CA THR A 9 2.44 -29.31 -6.89
C THR A 9 2.43 -30.21 -5.67
N MET A 10 3.56 -30.83 -5.31
CA MET A 10 3.64 -31.70 -4.13
C MET A 10 3.40 -30.93 -2.83
N LEU A 11 3.99 -29.74 -2.69
CA LEU A 11 3.76 -28.86 -1.53
C LEU A 11 2.30 -28.41 -1.43
N ALA A 12 1.69 -28.01 -2.55
CA ALA A 12 0.29 -27.63 -2.60
C ALA A 12 -0.61 -28.80 -2.15
N VAL A 13 -0.44 -29.99 -2.71
CA VAL A 13 -1.22 -31.19 -2.29
C VAL A 13 -0.99 -31.54 -0.81
N SER A 14 0.21 -31.31 -0.30
CA SER A 14 0.57 -31.61 1.10
C SER A 14 0.03 -30.61 2.10
N THR A 15 -0.53 -29.48 1.67
CA THR A 15 -0.91 -28.38 2.57
C THR A 15 -2.30 -27.86 2.30
N ASP A 16 -2.81 -27.99 1.07
CA ASP A 16 -4.05 -27.36 0.67
C ASP A 16 -5.28 -27.98 1.32
N LYS A 17 -6.16 -27.11 1.83
CA LYS A 17 -7.39 -27.45 2.58
C LYS A 17 -7.22 -28.48 3.72
N LEU A 18 -5.98 -28.72 4.19
CA LEU A 18 -5.72 -29.63 5.30
C LEU A 18 -5.95 -28.96 6.65
N LYS A 19 -6.76 -29.60 7.49
CA LYS A 19 -6.96 -29.20 8.89
C LYS A 19 -5.75 -29.63 9.73
N LYS A 20 -5.29 -28.77 10.64
CA LYS A 20 -4.15 -29.04 11.54
C LYS A 20 -4.33 -30.30 12.40
N SER A 21 -5.59 -30.64 12.74
CA SER A 21 -5.94 -31.84 13.50
C SER A 21 -5.99 -33.13 12.66
N ALA A 22 -5.92 -33.04 11.33
CA ALA A 22 -6.00 -34.21 10.48
C ALA A 22 -4.69 -35.02 10.50
N PRO A 23 -4.72 -36.36 10.53
CA PRO A 23 -3.51 -37.18 10.46
C PRO A 23 -2.65 -36.88 9.23
N ALA A 24 -3.27 -36.56 8.09
CA ALA A 24 -2.58 -36.19 6.86
C ALA A 24 -1.68 -34.94 7.03
N TYR A 25 -2.06 -34.00 7.89
CA TYR A 25 -1.23 -32.82 8.19
C TYR A 25 0.06 -33.22 8.92
N SER A 26 -0.04 -34.10 9.92
CA SER A 26 1.13 -34.62 10.64
C SER A 26 2.07 -35.39 9.72
N VAL A 27 1.53 -36.20 8.80
CA VAL A 27 2.33 -36.90 7.77
C VAL A 27 3.05 -35.91 6.87
N ALA A 28 2.35 -34.87 6.39
CA ALA A 28 2.96 -33.81 5.58
C ALA A 28 4.09 -33.10 6.32
N CYS A 29 3.86 -32.67 7.58
CA CYS A 29 4.88 -32.05 8.41
C CYS A 29 6.12 -32.94 8.59
N THR A 30 5.91 -34.25 8.81
CA THR A 30 7.01 -35.22 8.98
C THR A 30 7.81 -35.39 7.69
N MET A 31 7.11 -35.55 6.56
CA MET A 31 7.74 -35.72 5.25
C MET A 31 8.58 -34.49 4.85
N TRP A 32 8.07 -33.28 5.14
CA TRP A 32 8.72 -32.04 4.72
C TRP A 32 9.77 -31.52 5.71
N HIS A 33 9.80 -32.02 6.95
CA HIS A 33 10.73 -31.56 8.00
C HIS A 33 12.19 -31.50 7.53
N ASP A 34 12.71 -32.62 7.01
CA ASP A 34 14.10 -32.72 6.57
C ASP A 34 14.33 -32.10 5.17
N LEU A 35 13.27 -31.92 4.38
CA LEU A 35 13.35 -31.46 3.00
C LEU A 35 13.30 -29.94 2.87
N ILE A 36 12.53 -29.24 3.70
CA ILE A 36 12.41 -27.77 3.65
C ILE A 36 13.78 -27.09 3.79
N PRO A 37 14.64 -27.43 4.78
CA PRO A 37 15.99 -26.85 4.91
C PRO A 37 16.85 -27.04 3.67
N GLN A 38 16.68 -28.17 2.95
CA GLN A 38 17.46 -28.48 1.75
C GLN A 38 16.97 -27.69 0.53
N ILE A 39 15.67 -27.41 0.45
CA ILE A 39 15.04 -26.71 -0.66
C ILE A 39 15.21 -25.19 -0.53
N LEU A 40 15.09 -24.66 0.69
CA LEU A 40 15.06 -23.22 0.97
C LEU A 40 16.23 -22.44 0.34
N PRO A 41 17.51 -22.82 0.47
CA PRO A 41 18.61 -22.04 -0.10
C PRO A 41 18.50 -21.88 -1.62
N THR A 42 18.14 -22.95 -2.33
CA THR A 42 17.97 -22.91 -3.80
C THR A 42 16.73 -22.10 -4.17
N LEU A 43 15.64 -22.24 -3.39
CA LEU A 43 14.40 -21.50 -3.60
C LEU A 43 14.60 -19.99 -3.45
N LEU A 44 15.26 -19.56 -2.38
CA LEU A 44 15.56 -18.16 -2.11
C LEU A 44 16.49 -17.59 -3.17
N GLN A 45 17.51 -18.33 -3.60
CA GLN A 45 18.39 -17.89 -4.68
C GLN A 45 17.65 -17.69 -6.01
N LEU A 46 16.76 -18.62 -6.38
CA LEU A 46 15.94 -18.49 -7.59
C LEU A 46 15.02 -17.27 -7.52
N LEU A 47 14.44 -17.02 -6.35
CA LEU A 47 13.60 -15.85 -6.11
C LEU A 47 14.41 -14.54 -6.23
N SER A 48 15.56 -14.46 -5.56
CA SER A 48 16.47 -13.32 -5.65
C SER A 48 16.84 -13.02 -7.10
N HIS A 49 17.22 -14.04 -7.88
CA HIS A 49 17.54 -13.86 -9.30
C HIS A 49 16.35 -13.38 -10.12
N ALA A 50 15.14 -13.88 -9.85
CA ALA A 50 13.93 -13.46 -10.57
C ALA A 50 13.56 -11.99 -10.29
N HIS A 51 13.82 -11.49 -9.08
CA HIS A 51 13.66 -10.08 -8.73
C HIS A 51 14.78 -9.23 -9.33
N ALA A 52 16.03 -9.61 -9.10
CA ALA A 52 17.24 -8.93 -9.59
C ALA A 52 17.26 -8.77 -11.12
N PHE A 53 16.56 -9.63 -11.86
CA PHE A 53 16.43 -9.50 -13.31
C PHE A 53 15.74 -8.19 -13.75
N HIS A 54 14.89 -7.60 -12.90
CA HIS A 54 14.23 -6.32 -13.19
C HIS A 54 15.10 -5.10 -12.83
N ASN A 55 16.20 -5.29 -12.11
CA ASN A 55 17.09 -4.21 -11.71
C ASN A 55 18.06 -3.85 -12.87
N PRO A 56 18.00 -2.61 -13.41
CA PRO A 56 18.86 -2.19 -14.50
C PRO A 56 20.36 -2.24 -14.19
N ALA A 57 20.75 -2.14 -12.91
CA ALA A 57 22.14 -2.23 -12.49
C ALA A 57 22.76 -3.62 -12.75
N ASN A 58 21.92 -4.66 -12.84
CA ASN A 58 22.36 -6.04 -13.06
C ASN A 58 22.47 -6.39 -14.56
N TRP A 59 22.05 -5.50 -15.47
CA TRP A 59 22.14 -5.77 -16.90
C TRP A 59 23.54 -5.43 -17.42
N ALA A 60 24.37 -6.46 -17.59
CA ALA A 60 25.70 -6.37 -18.20
C ALA A 60 25.61 -6.22 -19.74
N VAL A 61 24.88 -5.20 -20.21
CA VAL A 61 24.64 -4.90 -21.63
C VAL A 61 24.93 -3.42 -21.94
N SER A 62 25.13 -3.10 -23.23
CA SER A 62 25.35 -1.72 -23.68
C SER A 62 24.14 -0.82 -23.38
N GLN A 63 24.34 0.50 -23.31
CA GLN A 63 23.26 1.44 -22.99
C GLN A 63 22.08 1.35 -23.97
N GLU A 64 22.35 1.14 -25.26
CA GLU A 64 21.31 0.93 -26.28
C GLU A 64 20.51 -0.35 -26.00
N MET A 65 21.18 -1.43 -25.60
CA MET A 65 20.54 -2.69 -25.29
C MET A 65 19.75 -2.62 -23.97
N LYS A 66 20.12 -1.75 -23.02
CA LYS A 66 19.33 -1.54 -21.80
C LYS A 66 17.91 -1.06 -22.13
N LEU A 67 17.75 -0.13 -23.07
CA LEU A 67 16.43 0.33 -23.53
C LEU A 67 15.59 -0.81 -24.12
N VAL A 68 16.24 -1.75 -24.82
CA VAL A 68 15.58 -2.96 -25.34
C VAL A 68 15.16 -3.88 -24.20
N VAL A 69 16.02 -4.09 -23.21
CA VAL A 69 15.71 -4.92 -22.02
C VAL A 69 14.57 -4.30 -21.21
N GLU A 70 14.55 -2.99 -20.99
CA GLU A 70 13.45 -2.27 -20.32
C GLU A 70 12.13 -2.51 -21.05
N ARG A 71 12.13 -2.37 -22.37
CA ARG A 71 10.93 -2.64 -23.19
C ARG A 71 10.51 -4.10 -23.14
N ILE A 72 11.46 -5.03 -23.15
CA ILE A 72 11.18 -6.46 -22.99
C ILE A 72 10.56 -6.74 -21.63
N LEU A 73 11.04 -6.09 -20.56
CA LEU A 73 10.59 -6.32 -19.20
C LEU A 73 9.37 -5.52 -18.77
N THR A 74 8.91 -4.59 -19.61
CA THR A 74 7.69 -3.84 -19.38
C THR A 74 6.53 -4.79 -19.12
N ASP A 75 5.96 -4.69 -17.92
CA ASP A 75 4.95 -5.61 -17.44
C ASP A 75 3.68 -5.47 -18.29
N ARG A 76 3.16 -6.61 -18.74
CA ARG A 76 1.88 -6.70 -19.45
C ARG A 76 0.99 -7.67 -18.71
N PHE A 77 -0.20 -7.21 -18.37
CA PHE A 77 -1.23 -7.94 -17.67
C PHE A 77 -2.61 -7.48 -18.15
N TRP A 78 -3.62 -8.30 -17.88
CA TRP A 78 -5.00 -7.94 -18.08
C TRP A 78 -5.69 -7.88 -16.71
N GLN A 79 -6.48 -6.85 -16.47
CA GLN A 79 -7.26 -6.69 -15.26
C GLN A 79 -8.60 -6.02 -15.55
N ALA A 80 -9.68 -6.60 -15.03
CA ALA A 80 -11.03 -6.07 -15.18
C ALA A 80 -11.12 -4.64 -14.64
N GLY A 81 -11.73 -3.74 -15.41
CA GLY A 81 -11.88 -2.32 -15.07
C GLY A 81 -10.62 -1.46 -15.26
N ILE A 82 -9.49 -2.04 -15.68
CA ILE A 82 -8.25 -1.30 -16.01
C ILE A 82 -7.85 -1.53 -17.47
N SER A 83 -7.85 -2.78 -17.91
CA SER A 83 -7.46 -3.16 -19.27
C SER A 83 -8.62 -2.99 -20.24
N THR A 84 -8.30 -2.63 -21.48
CA THR A 84 -9.27 -2.52 -22.57
C THR A 84 -9.50 -3.88 -23.25
N GLY A 85 -10.74 -4.14 -23.66
CA GLY A 85 -11.13 -5.41 -24.28
C GLY A 85 -11.25 -6.58 -23.31
N SER A 86 -11.66 -7.74 -23.82
CA SER A 86 -11.84 -8.93 -22.98
C SER A 86 -10.51 -9.58 -22.60
N ARG A 87 -10.56 -10.41 -21.54
CA ARG A 87 -9.43 -11.26 -21.14
C ARG A 87 -9.00 -12.18 -22.30
N ASP A 88 -9.97 -12.73 -23.02
CA ASP A 88 -9.73 -13.67 -24.10
C ASP A 88 -9.06 -12.98 -25.30
N ASP A 89 -9.46 -11.75 -25.63
CA ASP A 89 -8.82 -10.94 -26.67
C ASP A 89 -7.34 -10.67 -26.34
N PHE A 90 -7.05 -10.40 -25.07
CA PHE A 90 -5.68 -10.20 -24.60
C PHE A 90 -4.82 -11.44 -24.83
N TYR A 91 -5.31 -12.63 -24.46
CA TYR A 91 -4.60 -13.89 -24.68
C TYR A 91 -4.50 -14.29 -26.15
N ALA A 92 -5.53 -13.98 -26.96
CA ALA A 92 -5.51 -14.18 -28.40
C ALA A 92 -4.40 -13.35 -29.06
N LYS A 93 -4.25 -12.07 -28.68
CA LYS A 93 -3.15 -11.19 -29.14
C LYS A 93 -1.77 -11.74 -28.78
N ILE A 94 -1.61 -12.24 -27.55
CA ILE A 94 -0.34 -12.86 -27.12
C ILE A 94 -0.03 -14.07 -28.01
N THR A 95 -1.02 -14.93 -28.24
CA THR A 95 -0.85 -16.16 -29.04
C THR A 95 -0.50 -15.83 -30.49
N ALA A 96 -1.16 -14.84 -31.09
CA ALA A 96 -0.88 -14.37 -32.44
C ALA A 96 0.54 -13.78 -32.58
N SER A 97 1.09 -13.20 -31.52
CA SER A 97 2.43 -12.59 -31.53
C SER A 97 3.60 -13.58 -31.43
N LYS A 98 3.35 -14.90 -31.29
CA LYS A 98 4.36 -15.91 -30.94
C LYS A 98 5.61 -15.93 -31.85
N SER A 99 5.45 -15.65 -33.14
CA SER A 99 6.55 -15.62 -34.12
C SER A 99 7.20 -14.25 -34.31
N THR A 100 6.91 -13.29 -33.43
CA THR A 100 7.44 -11.92 -33.48
C THR A 100 8.44 -11.64 -32.35
N LEU A 101 9.17 -10.53 -32.43
CA LEU A 101 10.02 -10.05 -31.33
C LEU A 101 9.22 -9.78 -30.05
N GLU A 102 7.97 -9.34 -30.17
CA GLU A 102 7.07 -9.18 -29.03
C GLU A 102 6.70 -10.54 -28.41
N GLY A 103 6.50 -11.57 -29.23
CA GLY A 103 6.29 -12.94 -28.76
C GLY A 103 7.49 -13.47 -27.98
N PHE A 104 8.71 -13.19 -28.46
CA PHE A 104 9.94 -13.49 -27.72
C PHE A 104 9.99 -12.76 -26.37
N ALA A 105 9.74 -11.45 -26.36
CA ALA A 105 9.70 -10.65 -25.13
C ALA A 105 8.65 -11.16 -24.14
N SER A 106 7.46 -11.53 -24.64
CA SER A 106 6.38 -12.14 -23.85
C SER A 106 6.79 -13.48 -23.23
N SER A 107 7.51 -14.32 -23.99
CA SER A 107 8.05 -15.59 -23.48
C SER A 107 9.06 -15.34 -22.34
N VAL A 108 9.99 -14.40 -22.51
CA VAL A 108 10.98 -14.04 -21.47
C VAL A 108 10.28 -13.58 -20.19
N ARG A 109 9.36 -12.59 -20.29
CA ARG A 109 8.57 -12.12 -19.14
C ARG A 109 7.79 -13.24 -18.47
N GLY A 110 7.14 -14.08 -19.29
CA GLY A 110 6.35 -15.22 -18.81
C GLY A 110 7.18 -16.23 -18.02
N LYS A 111 8.41 -16.52 -18.45
CA LYS A 111 9.31 -17.44 -17.74
C LYS A 111 9.78 -16.88 -16.40
N ILE A 112 10.20 -15.62 -16.37
CA ILE A 112 10.65 -14.97 -15.13
C ILE A 112 9.50 -14.88 -14.12
N ARG A 113 8.31 -14.47 -14.59
CA ARG A 113 7.08 -14.45 -13.76
C ARG A 113 6.76 -15.84 -13.21
N ALA A 114 6.79 -16.87 -14.04
CA ALA A 114 6.50 -18.24 -13.62
C ALA A 114 7.48 -18.76 -12.54
N VAL A 115 8.77 -18.41 -12.63
CA VAL A 115 9.76 -18.73 -11.59
C VAL A 115 9.39 -18.02 -10.28
N ARG A 116 9.19 -16.70 -10.33
CA ARG A 116 8.84 -15.89 -9.15
C ARG A 116 7.56 -16.37 -8.46
N GLU A 117 6.47 -16.52 -9.21
CA GLU A 117 5.18 -16.97 -8.67
C GLU A 117 5.22 -18.41 -8.15
N SER A 118 6.02 -19.29 -8.77
CA SER A 118 6.25 -20.63 -8.24
C SER A 118 6.98 -20.58 -6.90
N CYS A 119 7.96 -19.68 -6.76
CA CYS A 119 8.66 -19.48 -5.49
C CYS A 119 7.72 -18.97 -4.40
N TYR A 120 6.90 -17.96 -4.68
CA TYR A 120 5.87 -17.47 -3.75
C TYR A 120 4.89 -18.58 -3.34
N SER A 121 4.41 -19.38 -4.29
CA SER A 121 3.48 -20.48 -4.01
C SER A 121 4.10 -21.53 -3.06
N MET A 122 5.39 -21.86 -3.27
CA MET A 122 6.11 -22.81 -2.42
C MET A 122 6.35 -22.24 -1.03
N LEU A 123 6.77 -20.97 -0.91
CA LEU A 123 6.93 -20.31 0.38
C LEU A 123 5.62 -20.28 1.17
N PHE A 124 4.50 -19.95 0.53
CA PHE A 124 3.18 -19.99 1.15
C PHE A 124 2.81 -21.40 1.61
N SER A 125 3.03 -22.41 0.78
CA SER A 125 2.74 -23.79 1.16
C SER A 125 3.60 -24.20 2.36
N MET A 126 4.89 -23.84 2.36
CA MET A 126 5.79 -24.12 3.48
C MET A 126 5.34 -23.43 4.77
N SER A 127 4.91 -22.17 4.72
CA SER A 127 4.46 -21.44 5.92
C SER A 127 3.26 -22.10 6.60
N ARG A 128 2.37 -22.76 5.83
CA ARG A 128 1.24 -23.52 6.38
C ARG A 128 1.65 -24.71 7.27
N MET A 129 2.90 -25.18 7.16
CA MET A 129 3.47 -26.22 8.03
C MET A 129 4.07 -25.67 9.34
N ARG A 130 3.82 -24.39 9.66
CA ARG A 130 4.03 -23.74 10.96
C ARG A 130 5.47 -23.92 11.48
N HIS A 131 5.66 -24.69 12.54
CA HIS A 131 6.99 -24.93 13.14
C HIS A 131 8.02 -25.40 12.12
N GLN A 132 7.61 -26.18 11.10
CA GLN A 132 8.51 -26.68 10.07
C GLN A 132 9.02 -25.60 9.10
N PHE A 133 8.54 -24.37 9.21
CA PHE A 133 9.02 -23.23 8.41
C PHE A 133 9.48 -22.10 9.33
N TYR A 134 8.62 -21.68 10.26
CA TYR A 134 8.94 -20.57 11.17
C TYR A 134 9.94 -20.94 12.27
N GLY A 135 10.17 -22.24 12.52
CA GLY A 135 11.13 -22.71 13.51
C GLY A 135 12.59 -22.51 13.12
N PHE A 136 12.89 -22.22 11.85
CA PHE A 136 14.26 -21.96 11.39
C PHE A 136 14.69 -20.53 11.74
N ALA A 137 15.47 -20.38 12.81
CA ALA A 137 15.95 -19.07 13.27
C ALA A 137 16.79 -18.32 12.21
N GLU A 138 17.46 -19.04 11.30
CA GLU A 138 18.29 -18.46 10.24
C GLU A 138 17.50 -18.04 8.99
N LEU A 139 16.23 -18.40 8.87
CA LEU A 139 15.40 -18.11 7.68
C LEU A 139 15.01 -16.64 7.48
N PRO A 140 14.60 -15.87 8.52
CA PRO A 140 13.97 -14.56 8.33
C PRO A 140 14.82 -13.55 7.55
N GLY A 141 16.13 -13.50 7.82
CA GLY A 141 17.06 -12.59 7.14
C GLY A 141 17.19 -12.88 5.64
N PRO A 142 17.66 -14.08 5.24
CA PRO A 142 17.73 -14.50 3.84
C PRO A 142 16.40 -14.42 3.09
N LEU A 143 15.29 -14.75 3.76
CA LEU A 143 13.96 -14.65 3.17
C LEU A 143 13.58 -13.20 2.87
N SER A 144 13.79 -12.30 3.85
CA SER A 144 13.57 -10.86 3.70
C SER A 144 14.41 -10.27 2.57
N GLU A 145 15.70 -10.64 2.49
CA GLU A 145 16.58 -10.18 1.40
C GLU A 145 16.07 -10.68 0.04
N ALA A 146 15.76 -11.97 -0.09
CA ALA A 146 15.30 -12.55 -1.36
C ALA A 146 13.97 -11.95 -1.84
N LEU A 147 13.07 -11.59 -0.92
CA LEU A 147 11.79 -10.97 -1.26
C LEU A 147 11.93 -9.48 -1.61
N PHE A 148 12.73 -8.72 -0.85
CA PHE A 148 12.57 -7.26 -0.83
C PHE A 148 13.74 -6.48 -1.41
N LYS A 149 14.95 -7.04 -1.53
CA LYS A 149 16.17 -6.32 -1.97
C LYS A 149 15.98 -5.58 -3.30
N ASP A 150 15.51 -6.28 -4.33
CA ASP A 150 15.30 -5.73 -5.67
C ASP A 150 13.81 -5.43 -5.96
N SER A 151 12.96 -5.42 -4.93
CA SER A 151 11.51 -5.30 -5.11
C SER A 151 11.07 -3.96 -5.70
N GLU A 152 11.84 -2.88 -5.49
CA GLU A 152 11.53 -1.55 -6.03
C GLU A 152 11.48 -1.52 -7.56
N HIS A 153 12.23 -2.42 -8.20
CA HIS A 153 12.31 -2.54 -9.66
C HIS A 153 11.17 -3.36 -10.27
N LEU A 154 10.34 -4.01 -9.46
CA LEU A 154 9.13 -4.67 -9.93
C LEU A 154 8.08 -3.63 -10.37
N SER A 155 7.24 -3.95 -11.35
CA SER A 155 6.08 -3.09 -11.65
C SER A 155 5.13 -3.01 -10.44
N SER A 156 4.31 -1.97 -10.33
CA SER A 156 3.31 -1.85 -9.24
C SER A 156 2.34 -3.04 -9.19
N HIS A 157 2.00 -3.61 -10.34
CA HIS A 157 1.21 -4.84 -10.44
C HIS A 157 1.97 -6.05 -9.87
N GLN A 158 3.23 -6.26 -10.24
CA GLN A 158 4.05 -7.35 -9.71
C GLN A 158 4.35 -7.19 -8.21
N PHE A 159 4.55 -5.96 -7.75
CA PHE A 159 4.72 -5.65 -6.34
C PHE A 159 3.45 -5.97 -5.55
N SER A 160 2.26 -5.77 -6.12
CA SER A 160 1.00 -6.15 -5.47
C SER A 160 0.93 -7.67 -5.19
N VAL A 161 1.45 -8.49 -6.11
CA VAL A 161 1.57 -9.94 -5.90
C VAL A 161 2.57 -10.26 -4.77
N LEU A 162 3.72 -9.57 -4.75
CA LEU A 162 4.71 -9.68 -3.66
C LEU A 162 4.12 -9.28 -2.30
N LEU A 163 3.34 -8.20 -2.26
CA LEU A 163 2.69 -7.72 -1.05
C LEU A 163 1.68 -8.75 -0.53
N ASN A 164 0.90 -9.37 -1.41
CA ASN A 164 -0.05 -10.41 -1.04
C ASN A 164 0.63 -11.63 -0.40
N ILE A 165 1.70 -12.15 -1.01
CA ILE A 165 2.45 -13.28 -0.42
C ILE A 165 3.09 -12.87 0.91
N SER A 166 3.66 -11.67 1.00
CA SER A 166 4.27 -11.17 2.24
C SER A 166 3.25 -11.08 3.36
N ARG A 167 2.05 -10.57 3.06
CA ARG A 167 0.91 -10.57 3.98
C ARG A 167 0.58 -11.99 4.45
N CYS A 168 0.47 -12.97 3.56
CA CYS A 168 0.19 -14.34 3.94
C CYS A 168 1.26 -14.90 4.92
N LEU A 169 2.54 -14.69 4.63
CA LEU A 169 3.64 -15.14 5.49
C LEU A 169 3.65 -14.46 6.86
N ILE A 170 3.26 -13.19 6.94
CA ILE A 170 3.16 -12.43 8.18
C ILE A 170 1.92 -12.85 8.98
N ASP A 171 0.78 -12.98 8.30
CA ASP A 171 -0.49 -13.34 8.90
C ASP A 171 -0.47 -14.77 9.46
N ASP A 172 0.27 -15.69 8.82
CA ASP A 172 0.44 -17.06 9.28
C ASP A 172 1.53 -17.24 10.35
N CYS A 173 2.27 -16.21 10.75
CA CYS A 173 3.35 -16.34 11.72
C CYS A 173 2.81 -16.65 13.13
N PRO A 174 3.09 -17.84 13.69
CA PRO A 174 2.66 -18.19 15.05
C PRO A 174 3.28 -17.27 16.09
N VAL A 175 2.56 -17.01 17.18
CA VAL A 175 2.97 -16.05 18.23
C VAL A 175 4.39 -16.33 18.73
N GLN A 176 4.74 -17.59 18.98
CA GLN A 176 6.06 -17.94 19.52
C GLN A 176 7.24 -17.61 18.59
N TYR A 177 7.02 -17.42 17.28
CA TYR A 177 8.08 -17.09 16.32
C TYR A 177 8.09 -15.62 15.92
N ARG A 178 7.16 -14.79 16.43
CA ARG A 178 7.07 -13.37 16.03
C ARG A 178 8.36 -12.62 16.30
N ASN A 179 8.95 -12.80 17.49
CA ASN A 179 10.19 -12.14 17.90
C ASN A 179 11.36 -12.37 16.93
N GLN A 180 11.47 -13.57 16.35
CA GLN A 180 12.56 -13.90 15.42
C GLN A 180 12.19 -13.61 13.96
N PHE A 181 10.95 -13.84 13.57
CA PHE A 181 10.55 -13.83 12.15
C PHE A 181 10.06 -12.45 11.69
N LEU A 182 9.25 -11.76 12.49
CA LEU A 182 8.57 -10.56 12.03
C LEU A 182 9.46 -9.31 11.92
N PRO A 183 10.45 -9.03 12.79
CA PRO A 183 11.26 -7.82 12.68
C PRO A 183 11.95 -7.65 11.31
N PRO A 184 12.77 -8.60 10.82
CA PRO A 184 13.41 -8.44 9.51
C PRO A 184 12.42 -8.47 8.34
N MET A 185 11.27 -9.14 8.49
CA MET A 185 10.25 -9.22 7.45
C MET A 185 9.48 -7.91 7.32
N LEU A 186 8.90 -7.40 8.41
CA LEU A 186 8.10 -6.18 8.41
C LEU A 186 8.94 -4.94 8.19
N ALA A 187 10.13 -4.83 8.82
CA ALA A 187 10.96 -3.65 8.68
C ALA A 187 11.41 -3.45 7.21
N THR A 188 11.90 -4.51 6.57
CA THR A 188 12.32 -4.44 5.16
C THR A 188 11.13 -4.26 4.23
N LEU A 189 10.01 -4.98 4.46
CA LEU A 189 8.79 -4.82 3.67
C LEU A 189 8.30 -3.36 3.67
N PHE A 190 8.18 -2.72 4.84
CA PHE A 190 7.67 -1.35 4.92
C PHE A 190 8.63 -0.31 4.34
N ARG A 191 9.94 -0.50 4.45
CA ARG A 191 10.92 0.33 3.73
C ARG A 191 10.74 0.20 2.21
N SER A 192 10.56 -1.03 1.71
CA SER A 192 10.33 -1.27 0.28
C SER A 192 8.98 -0.74 -0.20
N ILE A 193 7.91 -0.90 0.58
CA ILE A 193 6.58 -0.34 0.30
C ILE A 193 6.68 1.17 0.21
N ASP A 194 7.27 1.81 1.22
CA ASP A 194 7.37 3.27 1.30
C ASP A 194 8.12 3.84 0.10
N ARG A 195 9.31 3.30 -0.18
CA ARG A 195 10.13 3.72 -1.32
C ARG A 195 9.39 3.49 -2.64
N LYS A 196 8.81 2.31 -2.85
CA LYS A 196 8.10 1.98 -4.09
C LYS A 196 6.92 2.92 -4.33
N ILE A 197 6.04 3.05 -3.35
CA ILE A 197 4.79 3.78 -3.53
C ILE A 197 5.06 5.27 -3.64
N THR A 198 5.95 5.83 -2.81
CA THR A 198 6.29 7.26 -2.86
C THR A 198 6.92 7.63 -4.20
N THR A 199 7.91 6.85 -4.68
CA THR A 199 8.53 7.10 -5.99
C THR A 199 7.53 6.99 -7.15
N GLU A 200 6.62 6.00 -7.14
CA GLU A 200 5.63 5.86 -8.21
C GLU A 200 4.61 7.02 -8.20
N TRP A 201 4.20 7.51 -7.03
CA TRP A 201 3.33 8.69 -6.94
C TRP A 201 4.04 9.95 -7.45
N GLU A 202 5.31 10.16 -7.10
CA GLU A 202 6.12 11.27 -7.61
C GLU A 202 6.23 11.21 -9.14
N ILE A 203 6.46 10.03 -9.72
CA ILE A 203 6.52 9.84 -11.17
C ILE A 203 5.19 10.23 -11.84
N ILE A 204 4.05 9.79 -11.27
CA ILE A 204 2.72 10.13 -11.80
C ILE A 204 2.47 11.64 -11.70
N GLU A 205 2.85 12.28 -10.59
CA GLU A 205 2.67 13.71 -10.41
C GLU A 205 3.53 14.53 -11.39
N GLN A 206 4.77 14.11 -11.63
CA GLN A 206 5.64 14.73 -12.62
C GLN A 206 5.04 14.62 -14.03
N ARG A 207 4.53 13.43 -14.41
CA ARG A 207 3.85 13.24 -15.71
C ARG A 207 2.64 14.17 -15.87
N LYS A 208 1.79 14.26 -14.84
CA LYS A 208 0.59 15.13 -14.84
C LYS A 208 0.90 16.61 -14.97
N SER A 209 2.05 17.04 -14.49
CA SER A 209 2.49 18.44 -14.62
C SER A 209 3.00 18.81 -16.03
N GLY A 210 2.91 17.88 -17.00
CA GLY A 210 3.33 18.10 -18.38
C GLY A 210 4.84 18.01 -18.59
N ILE A 211 5.57 17.47 -17.61
CA ILE A 211 7.03 17.30 -17.67
C ILE A 211 7.41 16.10 -18.56
N SER A 212 6.47 15.20 -18.87
CA SER A 212 6.69 14.02 -19.71
C SER A 212 5.53 13.84 -20.70
N ASP A 213 5.83 13.70 -21.98
CA ASP A 213 4.87 13.37 -23.03
C ASP A 213 4.57 11.85 -22.96
N GLY A 214 3.30 11.46 -22.80
CA GLY A 214 2.91 10.07 -22.57
C GLY A 214 1.49 9.77 -23.01
N ASP A 215 1.21 8.51 -23.38
CA ASP A 215 -0.14 8.04 -23.69
C ASP A 215 -1.01 8.11 -22.41
N LEU A 216 -2.04 8.96 -22.46
CA LEU A 216 -3.02 9.14 -21.39
C LEU A 216 -3.62 7.80 -20.92
N THR A 217 -3.80 6.86 -21.83
CA THR A 217 -4.35 5.54 -21.53
C THR A 217 -3.42 4.76 -20.59
N ASP A 218 -2.11 4.79 -20.84
CA ASP A 218 -1.12 4.08 -20.04
C ASP A 218 -0.83 4.82 -18.72
N GLU A 219 -0.93 6.15 -18.71
CA GLU A 219 -0.91 6.95 -17.48
C GLU A 219 -2.08 6.59 -16.56
N MET A 220 -3.32 6.58 -17.07
CA MET A 220 -4.50 6.22 -16.28
C MET A 220 -4.43 4.79 -15.74
N LYS A 221 -3.92 3.84 -16.55
CA LYS A 221 -3.71 2.45 -16.11
C LYS A 221 -2.69 2.37 -14.98
N SER A 222 -1.52 3.01 -15.14
CA SER A 222 -0.46 2.99 -14.13
C SER A 222 -0.91 3.63 -12.82
N GLU A 223 -1.67 4.72 -12.88
CA GLU A 223 -2.27 5.34 -11.69
C GLU A 223 -3.32 4.45 -11.02
N SER A 224 -4.18 3.80 -11.80
CA SER A 224 -5.19 2.88 -11.24
C SER A 224 -4.55 1.70 -10.49
N VAL A 225 -3.49 1.12 -11.06
CA VAL A 225 -2.71 0.05 -10.41
C VAL A 225 -2.02 0.58 -9.15
N LEU A 226 -1.43 1.77 -9.20
CA LEU A 226 -0.76 2.35 -8.04
C LEU A 226 -1.74 2.62 -6.89
N ARG A 227 -2.95 3.10 -7.17
CA ARG A 227 -4.00 3.25 -6.16
C ARG A 227 -4.36 1.92 -5.50
N GLN A 228 -4.49 0.85 -6.26
CA GLN A 228 -4.77 -0.49 -5.71
C GLN A 228 -3.61 -1.01 -4.86
N LEU A 229 -2.37 -0.81 -5.29
CA LEU A 229 -1.18 -1.15 -4.50
C LEU A 229 -1.16 -0.35 -3.18
N THR A 230 -1.38 0.97 -3.27
CA THR A 230 -1.43 1.88 -2.11
C THR A 230 -2.51 1.43 -1.14
N TYR A 231 -3.71 1.14 -1.65
CA TYR A 231 -4.81 0.62 -0.84
C TYR A 231 -4.45 -0.68 -0.13
N SER A 232 -3.83 -1.63 -0.84
CA SER A 232 -3.43 -2.91 -0.25
C SER A 232 -2.40 -2.74 0.87
N ALA A 233 -1.43 -1.85 0.68
CA ALA A 233 -0.43 -1.52 1.71
C ALA A 233 -1.07 -0.85 2.93
N VAL A 234 -1.97 0.11 2.72
CA VAL A 234 -2.70 0.79 3.80
C VAL A 234 -3.63 -0.16 4.57
N ILE A 235 -4.28 -1.11 3.89
CA ILE A 235 -5.08 -2.16 4.56
C ILE A 235 -4.20 -3.10 5.37
N MET A 236 -2.97 -3.39 4.92
CA MET A 236 -2.02 -4.15 5.72
C MET A 236 -1.64 -3.40 6.99
N VAL A 237 -1.38 -2.09 6.91
CA VAL A 237 -1.15 -1.23 8.09
C VAL A 237 -2.34 -1.27 9.04
N ALA A 238 -3.56 -1.06 8.54
CA ALA A 238 -4.77 -1.12 9.36
C ALA A 238 -4.92 -2.48 10.05
N SER A 239 -4.59 -3.57 9.35
CA SER A 239 -4.62 -4.92 9.89
C SER A 239 -3.54 -5.19 10.94
N LEU A 240 -2.38 -4.52 10.89
CA LEU A 240 -1.33 -4.65 11.92
C LEU A 240 -1.72 -3.95 13.22
N PHE A 241 -2.47 -2.85 13.12
CA PHE A 241 -2.92 -2.07 14.28
C PHE A 241 -4.35 -2.36 14.72
N ASP A 242 -4.98 -3.41 14.18
CA ASP A 242 -6.30 -3.85 14.61
C ASP A 242 -6.23 -4.43 16.05
N PRO A 243 -6.95 -3.83 17.03
CA PRO A 243 -6.96 -4.31 18.41
C PRO A 243 -7.48 -5.74 18.56
N GLN A 244 -8.33 -6.23 17.65
CA GLN A 244 -8.93 -7.55 17.73
C GLN A 244 -8.02 -8.65 17.20
N ARG A 245 -6.87 -8.28 16.61
CA ARG A 245 -6.01 -9.24 15.93
C ARG A 245 -5.04 -9.95 16.88
N GLY A 246 -5.33 -11.22 17.15
CA GLY A 246 -4.62 -12.09 18.09
C GLY A 246 -3.77 -13.19 17.45
N ASP A 247 -3.69 -14.34 18.12
CA ASP A 247 -2.97 -15.53 17.67
C ASP A 247 -3.67 -16.21 16.47
N PRO A 248 -3.00 -16.40 15.31
CA PRO A 248 -3.59 -17.11 14.16
C PRO A 248 -3.86 -18.60 14.42
N ASP A 249 -3.31 -19.19 15.48
CA ASP A 249 -3.52 -20.60 15.81
C ASP A 249 -4.70 -20.83 16.78
N ARG A 250 -5.26 -19.78 17.38
CA ARG A 250 -6.48 -19.91 18.19
C ARG A 250 -7.67 -20.29 17.29
N ALA A 251 -8.45 -21.28 17.73
CA ALA A 251 -9.62 -21.75 17.02
C ALA A 251 -10.59 -20.58 16.75
N GLU A 252 -11.12 -20.50 15.53
CA GLU A 252 -12.20 -19.58 15.18
C GLU A 252 -13.39 -19.85 16.10
N THR A 253 -13.51 -19.03 17.14
CA THR A 253 -14.72 -18.92 17.95
C THR A 253 -15.83 -18.37 17.08
N ASP A 254 -17.08 -18.72 17.40
CA ASP A 254 -18.27 -18.28 16.65
C ASP A 254 -18.18 -16.79 16.29
N PRO A 255 -18.14 -16.43 14.99
CA PRO A 255 -18.00 -15.03 14.55
C PRO A 255 -19.17 -14.14 15.01
N SER A 256 -20.26 -14.75 15.50
CA SER A 256 -21.44 -14.08 16.02
C SER A 256 -21.30 -13.63 17.48
N ALA A 257 -20.28 -14.13 18.21
CA ALA A 257 -20.06 -13.81 19.61
C ALA A 257 -19.07 -12.64 19.79
N PRO A 258 -19.27 -11.73 20.76
CA PRO A 258 -18.29 -10.71 21.10
C PRO A 258 -16.95 -11.35 21.48
N GLN A 259 -15.92 -11.14 20.67
CA GLN A 259 -14.59 -11.68 20.93
C GLN A 259 -13.90 -10.82 22.00
N PRO A 260 -13.36 -11.41 23.08
CA PRO A 260 -12.51 -10.67 24.01
C PRO A 260 -11.25 -10.19 23.28
N ASN A 261 -10.70 -9.06 23.74
CA ASN A 261 -9.43 -8.59 23.20
C ASN A 261 -8.35 -9.67 23.41
N PRO A 262 -7.46 -9.90 22.43
CA PRO A 262 -6.33 -10.80 22.60
C PRO A 262 -5.47 -10.38 23.78
N GLU A 263 -4.87 -11.36 24.46
CA GLU A 263 -3.82 -11.10 25.44
C GLU A 263 -2.68 -10.30 24.78
N PRO A 264 -2.00 -9.38 25.50
CA PRO A 264 -0.91 -8.58 24.93
C PRO A 264 0.22 -9.42 24.31
N SER A 265 0.48 -10.62 24.84
CA SER A 265 1.44 -11.59 24.28
C SER A 265 1.05 -12.08 22.88
N ASP A 266 -0.26 -12.16 22.61
CA ASP A 266 -0.83 -12.75 21.41
C ASP A 266 -1.24 -11.66 20.40
N SER A 267 -1.27 -10.40 20.83
CA SER A 267 -1.65 -9.24 20.00
C SER A 267 -0.50 -8.82 19.08
N ILE A 268 -0.75 -8.83 17.76
CA ILE A 268 0.22 -8.30 16.79
C ILE A 268 0.34 -6.77 16.90
N ARG A 269 -0.75 -6.08 17.23
CA ARG A 269 -0.75 -4.64 17.49
C ARG A 269 0.23 -4.30 18.61
N HIS A 270 0.11 -4.97 19.75
CA HIS A 270 1.00 -4.75 20.90
C HIS A 270 2.46 -5.05 20.53
N PHE A 271 2.70 -6.15 19.81
CA PHE A 271 4.04 -6.53 19.34
C PHE A 271 4.67 -5.45 18.44
N VAL A 272 3.93 -4.96 17.44
CA VAL A 272 4.41 -3.92 16.51
C VAL A 272 4.67 -2.60 17.25
N LEU A 273 3.74 -2.16 18.12
CA LEU A 273 3.90 -0.91 18.89
C LEU A 273 5.09 -0.96 19.87
N SER A 274 5.46 -2.16 20.33
CA SER A 274 6.56 -2.36 21.27
C SER A 274 7.92 -2.56 20.58
N SER A 275 7.97 -2.61 19.25
CA SER A 275 9.18 -2.86 18.47
C SER A 275 9.53 -1.65 17.59
N PRO A 276 10.46 -0.77 18.02
CA PRO A 276 10.87 0.40 17.22
C PRO A 276 11.37 0.02 15.82
N GLU A 277 12.09 -1.09 15.69
CA GLU A 277 12.60 -1.61 14.41
C GLU A 277 11.49 -1.80 13.36
N ILE A 278 10.30 -2.22 13.80
CA ILE A 278 9.12 -2.40 12.95
C ILE A 278 8.30 -1.11 12.87
N PHE A 279 8.07 -0.47 14.01
CA PHE A 279 7.17 0.67 14.13
C PHE A 279 7.66 1.88 13.31
N GLU A 280 8.96 2.17 13.32
CA GLU A 280 9.55 3.29 12.60
C GLU A 280 9.25 3.27 11.09
N PRO A 281 9.58 2.21 10.32
CA PRO A 281 9.28 2.18 8.89
C PRO A 281 7.77 2.16 8.59
N VAL A 282 6.95 1.55 9.46
CA VAL A 282 5.49 1.60 9.31
C VAL A 282 4.96 3.03 9.47
N MET A 283 5.45 3.77 10.48
CA MET A 283 5.05 5.14 10.71
C MET A 283 5.57 6.10 9.65
N LEU A 284 6.79 5.88 9.14
CA LEU A 284 7.30 6.66 8.02
C LEU A 284 6.40 6.52 6.79
N PHE A 285 6.01 5.29 6.45
CA PHE A 285 5.04 5.04 5.39
C PHE A 285 3.69 5.72 5.65
N CYS A 286 3.18 5.65 6.89
CA CYS A 286 1.94 6.35 7.26
C CYS A 286 2.05 7.87 7.03
N THR A 287 3.19 8.47 7.39
CA THR A 287 3.45 9.90 7.21
C THR A 287 3.43 10.28 5.72
N HIS A 288 4.09 9.51 4.85
CA HIS A 288 4.04 9.75 3.41
C HIS A 288 2.65 9.47 2.82
N ALA A 289 1.93 8.45 3.31
CA ALA A 289 0.59 8.12 2.85
C ALA A 289 -0.44 9.24 3.14
N LEU A 290 -0.23 10.07 4.17
CA LEU A 290 -1.04 11.28 4.41
C LEU A 290 -0.88 12.35 3.32
N ARG A 291 0.18 12.26 2.51
CA ARG A 291 0.53 13.18 1.42
C ARG A 291 0.17 12.64 0.03
N MET A 292 -0.10 11.33 -0.09
CA MET A 292 -0.41 10.70 -1.37
C MET A 292 -1.79 11.12 -1.88
N ARG A 293 -1.92 11.37 -3.19
CA ARG A 293 -3.16 11.78 -3.86
C ARG A 293 -4.15 10.62 -4.05
N ASP A 294 -4.52 10.01 -2.92
CA ASP A 294 -5.55 9.00 -2.76
C ASP A 294 -6.30 9.24 -1.43
N THR A 295 -7.47 9.88 -1.54
CA THR A 295 -8.28 10.28 -0.37
C THR A 295 -8.79 9.08 0.43
N ARG A 296 -9.04 7.93 -0.21
CA ARG A 296 -9.47 6.71 0.48
C ARG A 296 -8.36 6.21 1.39
N CYS A 297 -7.15 6.11 0.85
CA CYS A 297 -5.97 5.69 1.61
C CYS A 297 -5.66 6.66 2.75
N CYS A 298 -5.70 7.96 2.49
CA CYS A 298 -5.51 9.01 3.50
C CYS A 298 -6.55 8.91 4.65
N SER A 299 -7.84 8.67 4.36
CA SER A 299 -8.87 8.51 5.41
C SER A 299 -8.62 7.27 6.28
N ILE A 300 -8.12 6.18 5.72
CA ILE A 300 -7.77 4.99 6.50
C ILE A 300 -6.57 5.30 7.41
N ILE A 301 -5.50 5.88 6.87
CA ILE A 301 -4.29 6.19 7.65
C ILE A 301 -4.57 7.19 8.76
N THR A 302 -5.36 8.24 8.51
CA THR A 302 -5.73 9.19 9.58
C THR A 302 -6.44 8.51 10.76
N ARG A 303 -7.30 7.52 10.48
CA ARG A 303 -7.97 6.72 11.52
C ARG A 303 -7.00 5.81 12.26
N VAL A 304 -6.12 5.13 11.54
CA VAL A 304 -5.12 4.23 12.12
C VAL A 304 -4.16 5.01 13.02
N VAL A 305 -3.54 6.08 12.51
CA VAL A 305 -2.62 6.90 13.31
C VAL A 305 -3.31 7.45 14.55
N ARG A 306 -4.55 7.95 14.42
CA ARG A 306 -5.33 8.41 15.58
C ARG A 306 -5.57 7.30 16.62
N SER A 307 -5.79 6.06 16.18
CA SER A 307 -6.06 4.92 17.07
C SER A 307 -4.88 4.51 17.94
N ILE A 308 -3.64 4.83 17.50
CA ILE A 308 -2.42 4.46 18.23
C ILE A 308 -1.89 5.60 19.13
N LEU A 309 -2.44 6.82 19.05
CA LEU A 309 -1.91 7.96 19.80
C LEU A 309 -1.99 7.75 21.32
N SER A 310 -3.04 7.09 21.80
CA SER A 310 -3.20 6.82 23.23
C SER A 310 -2.13 5.87 23.79
N ASP A 311 -1.54 5.01 22.95
CA ASP A 311 -0.52 4.04 23.38
C ASP A 311 0.80 4.74 23.79
N PHE A 312 1.03 5.94 23.26
CA PHE A 312 2.20 6.77 23.56
C PHE A 312 1.86 8.00 24.41
N ALA A 313 0.62 8.16 24.85
CA ALA A 313 0.23 9.26 25.72
C ALA A 313 0.73 9.05 27.16
N PRO A 314 0.93 10.12 27.95
CA PRO A 314 1.23 10.01 29.37
C PRO A 314 0.19 9.18 30.13
N PRO A 315 0.59 8.44 31.19
CA PRO A 315 1.85 8.56 31.93
C PRO A 315 3.06 7.79 31.34
N ASN A 316 2.94 7.16 30.17
CA ASN A 316 4.05 6.45 29.54
C ASN A 316 5.14 7.42 29.04
N ASN A 317 6.27 7.52 29.73
CA ASN A 317 7.37 8.44 29.42
C ASN A 317 8.73 7.72 29.32
N SER A 318 8.75 6.56 28.65
CA SER A 318 10.03 5.98 28.28
C SER A 318 10.74 6.86 27.22
N PRO A 319 12.08 6.87 27.15
CA PRO A 319 12.81 7.62 26.12
C PRO A 319 12.37 7.29 24.70
N THR A 320 12.01 6.03 24.45
CA THR A 320 11.47 5.58 23.15
C THR A 320 10.11 6.21 22.86
N THR A 321 9.19 6.21 23.84
CA THR A 321 7.85 6.82 23.67
C THR A 321 7.91 8.33 23.50
N GLU A 322 8.85 9.01 24.17
CA GLU A 322 9.12 10.44 23.98
C GLU A 322 9.59 10.72 22.55
N THR A 323 10.54 9.93 22.05
CA THR A 323 11.03 10.04 20.67
C THR A 323 9.92 9.84 19.65
N ILE A 324 9.06 8.82 19.85
CA ILE A 324 7.90 8.55 18.99
C ILE A 324 6.91 9.71 19.01
N ARG A 325 6.58 10.24 20.20
CA ARG A 325 5.70 11.42 20.31
C ARG A 325 6.27 12.61 19.57
N GLU A 326 7.57 12.86 19.72
CA GLU A 326 8.22 13.99 19.07
C GLU A 326 8.15 13.85 17.55
N PHE A 327 8.46 12.67 16.98
CA PHE A 327 8.28 12.40 15.55
C PHE A 327 6.84 12.63 15.07
N ILE A 328 5.83 12.24 15.86
CA ILE A 328 4.42 12.50 15.52
C ILE A 328 4.10 14.00 15.56
N CYS A 329 4.61 14.71 16.57
CA CYS A 329 4.44 16.16 16.71
C CYS A 329 5.21 16.97 15.67
N THR A 330 6.26 16.42 15.06
CA THR A 330 7.02 17.04 13.97
C THR A 330 6.50 16.60 12.61
N ASP A 331 6.76 15.37 12.20
CA ASP A 331 6.70 14.94 10.80
C ASP A 331 5.28 14.56 10.39
N VAL A 332 4.56 13.81 11.24
CA VAL A 332 3.14 13.49 10.99
C VAL A 332 2.30 14.76 11.01
N LEU A 333 2.56 15.66 11.97
CA LEU A 333 1.84 16.92 12.09
C LEU A 333 2.11 17.84 10.87
N LYS A 334 3.38 17.98 10.44
CA LYS A 334 3.73 18.69 9.20
C LYS A 334 3.01 18.09 8.00
N ALA A 335 3.02 16.76 7.87
CA ALA A 335 2.38 16.09 6.74
C ALA A 335 0.87 16.41 6.67
N CYS A 336 0.19 16.39 7.82
CA CYS A 336 -1.22 16.76 7.91
C CYS A 336 -1.48 18.21 7.52
N ILE A 337 -0.69 19.16 8.02
CA ILE A 337 -0.85 20.59 7.74
C ILE A 337 -0.60 20.90 6.28
N THR A 338 0.46 20.33 5.69
CA THR A 338 0.73 20.49 4.26
C THR A 338 -0.40 19.90 3.42
N SER A 339 -0.98 18.76 3.82
CA SER A 339 -2.14 18.21 3.10
C SER A 339 -3.39 19.08 3.25
N VAL A 340 -3.65 19.66 4.43
CA VAL A 340 -4.76 20.62 4.61
C VAL A 340 -4.62 21.84 3.68
N HIS A 341 -3.39 22.27 3.39
CA HIS A 341 -3.11 23.40 2.50
C HIS A 341 -3.37 23.10 1.01
N GLU A 342 -3.38 21.83 0.62
CA GLU A 342 -3.51 21.45 -0.78
C GLU A 342 -4.96 21.31 -1.24
N SER A 343 -5.24 21.83 -2.44
CA SER A 343 -6.57 21.78 -3.08
C SER A 343 -7.09 20.37 -3.31
N TYR A 344 -6.20 19.38 -3.47
CA TYR A 344 -6.59 17.98 -3.66
C TYR A 344 -7.30 17.40 -2.41
N PHE A 345 -6.90 17.84 -1.22
CA PHE A 345 -7.34 17.26 0.05
C PHE A 345 -8.48 18.04 0.71
N VAL A 346 -9.21 18.89 -0.02
CA VAL A 346 -10.33 19.68 0.54
C VAL A 346 -11.35 18.79 1.25
N ASP A 347 -11.70 17.65 0.66
CA ASP A 347 -12.64 16.69 1.27
C ASP A 347 -12.05 15.97 2.50
N MET A 348 -10.72 15.92 2.61
CA MET A 348 -9.98 15.31 3.70
C MET A 348 -9.68 16.27 4.85
N GLN A 349 -9.87 17.58 4.69
CA GLN A 349 -9.51 18.58 5.71
C GLN A 349 -10.14 18.31 7.07
N LYS A 350 -11.38 17.78 7.11
CA LYS A 350 -12.04 17.42 8.37
C LYS A 350 -11.37 16.25 9.08
N ASP A 351 -10.95 15.23 8.34
CA ASP A 351 -10.28 14.06 8.91
C ASP A 351 -8.86 14.41 9.36
N LEU A 352 -8.14 15.19 8.54
CA LEU A 352 -6.80 15.72 8.86
C LEU A 352 -6.84 16.63 10.10
N ALA A 353 -7.77 17.59 10.17
CA ALA A 353 -7.93 18.46 11.32
C ALA A 353 -8.30 17.69 12.59
N GLN A 354 -9.06 16.60 12.48
CA GLN A 354 -9.35 15.72 13.62
C GLN A 354 -8.08 15.00 14.11
N LEU A 355 -7.22 14.54 13.21
CA LEU A 355 -5.95 13.94 13.58
C LEU A 355 -5.03 14.96 14.27
N ILE A 356 -4.89 16.15 13.68
CA ILE A 356 -4.11 17.26 14.27
C ILE A 356 -4.62 17.61 15.68
N ALA A 357 -5.94 17.74 15.86
CA ALA A 357 -6.54 18.00 17.16
C ALA A 357 -6.20 16.89 18.18
N SER A 358 -6.23 15.63 17.75
CA SER A 358 -5.93 14.49 18.63
C SER A 358 -4.46 14.48 19.05
N ILE A 359 -3.54 14.79 18.13
CA ILE A 359 -2.11 14.95 18.42
C ILE A 359 -1.90 16.07 19.44
N TRP A 360 -2.53 17.24 19.22
CA TRP A 360 -2.37 18.37 20.14
C TRP A 360 -2.90 18.07 21.53
N VAL A 361 -4.11 17.50 21.63
CA VAL A 361 -4.74 17.22 22.93
C VAL A 361 -3.94 16.19 23.72
N LEU A 362 -3.38 15.16 23.06
CA LEU A 362 -2.65 14.09 23.75
C LEU A 362 -1.21 14.43 24.06
N TYR A 363 -0.54 15.25 23.23
CA TYR A 363 0.91 15.47 23.36
C TYR A 363 1.30 16.93 23.60
N GLY A 364 0.45 17.90 23.28
CA GLY A 364 0.78 19.33 23.37
C GLY A 364 1.03 19.84 24.79
N PHE A 365 0.61 19.13 25.82
CA PHE A 365 0.95 19.44 27.22
C PHE A 365 2.31 18.85 27.66
N VAL A 366 2.86 17.93 26.87
CA VAL A 366 4.12 17.21 27.16
C VAL A 366 5.29 17.83 26.39
N THR A 367 5.05 18.24 25.15
CA THR A 367 6.04 18.85 24.27
C THR A 367 5.52 20.17 23.69
N PRO A 368 6.36 21.23 23.62
CA PRO A 368 5.97 22.49 23.00
C PRO A 368 5.91 22.41 21.47
N THR A 369 6.32 21.29 20.87
CA THR A 369 6.50 21.15 19.42
C THR A 369 5.25 21.47 18.59
N PRO A 370 4.03 20.98 18.91
CA PRO A 370 2.83 21.37 18.17
C PRO A 370 2.62 22.89 18.15
N ARG A 371 2.80 23.55 19.29
CA ARG A 371 2.68 25.01 19.41
C ARG A 371 3.74 25.72 18.56
N ALA A 372 5.00 25.33 18.70
CA ALA A 372 6.12 25.93 17.96
C ALA A 372 5.94 25.79 16.44
N LEU A 373 5.46 24.63 15.98
CA LEU A 373 5.19 24.39 14.58
C LEU A 373 4.09 25.32 14.06
N PHE A 374 2.97 25.48 14.77
CA PHE A 374 1.90 26.37 14.34
C PHE A 374 2.31 27.85 14.32
N LEU A 375 3.13 28.29 15.27
CA LEU A 375 3.68 29.65 15.30
C LEU A 375 4.66 29.91 14.13
N SER A 376 5.24 28.86 13.54
CA SER A 376 6.11 28.99 12.36
C SER A 376 5.34 29.18 11.05
N LEU A 377 4.01 28.99 11.05
CA LEU A 377 3.20 29.07 9.84
C LEU A 377 2.76 30.51 9.52
N PRO A 378 2.70 30.90 8.24
CA PRO A 378 2.29 32.24 7.87
C PRO A 378 0.82 32.50 8.20
N GLY A 379 0.50 33.72 8.65
CA GLY A 379 -0.89 34.12 8.96
C GLY A 379 -1.45 33.59 10.28
N ILE A 380 -0.66 32.85 11.07
CA ILE A 380 -1.01 32.39 12.41
C ILE A 380 -0.37 33.31 13.46
N THR A 381 -1.16 33.82 14.40
CA THR A 381 -0.69 34.73 15.46
C THR A 381 -0.60 34.01 16.81
N GLU A 382 0.27 34.51 17.69
CA GLU A 382 0.45 33.94 19.04
C GLU A 382 -0.84 33.94 19.86
N ASP A 383 -1.65 35.01 19.76
CA ASP A 383 -2.94 35.10 20.44
C ASP A 383 -3.91 34.01 19.98
N LYS A 384 -4.01 33.76 18.66
CA LYS A 384 -4.89 32.72 18.11
C LYS A 384 -4.47 31.33 18.56
N VAL A 385 -3.17 31.04 18.55
CA VAL A 385 -2.65 29.75 19.02
C VAL A 385 -2.96 29.56 20.50
N SER A 386 -2.71 30.57 21.32
CA SER A 386 -2.93 30.50 22.78
C SER A 386 -4.41 30.36 23.14
N GLN A 387 -5.30 31.03 22.42
CA GLN A 387 -6.75 30.87 22.57
C GLN A 387 -7.21 29.46 22.17
N THR A 388 -6.75 28.96 21.02
CA THR A 388 -7.07 27.61 20.53
C THR A 388 -6.60 26.55 21.52
N GLU A 389 -5.36 26.68 22.01
CA GLU A 389 -4.77 25.78 23.01
C GLU A 389 -5.59 25.73 24.30
N ALA A 390 -5.96 26.89 24.86
CA ALA A 390 -6.79 26.97 26.06
C ALA A 390 -8.19 26.36 25.85
N GLN A 391 -8.76 26.51 24.65
CA GLN A 391 -10.06 25.92 24.32
C GLN A 391 -9.97 24.40 24.10
N LEU A 392 -8.91 23.90 23.45
CA LEU A 392 -8.67 22.47 23.24
C LEU A 392 -8.51 21.73 24.58
N GLN A 393 -7.85 22.34 25.56
CA GLN A 393 -7.71 21.76 26.90
C GLN A 393 -9.05 21.60 27.64
N ARG A 394 -10.00 22.52 27.40
CA ARG A 394 -11.33 22.50 28.05
C ARG A 394 -12.35 21.66 27.30
N CYS A 395 -12.12 21.44 26.01
CA CYS A 395 -13.06 20.79 25.13
C CYS A 395 -12.85 19.27 25.12
N SER A 396 -13.89 18.51 25.46
CA SER A 396 -13.90 17.05 25.35
C SER A 396 -14.54 16.53 24.05
N SER A 397 -15.22 17.39 23.28
CA SER A 397 -15.94 16.99 22.08
C SER A 397 -15.01 16.94 20.86
N PRO A 398 -14.80 15.77 20.22
CA PRO A 398 -13.94 15.67 19.03
C PRO A 398 -14.38 16.62 17.91
N ARG A 399 -15.71 16.76 17.74
CA ARG A 399 -16.29 17.65 16.72
C ARG A 399 -15.89 19.11 16.94
N GLN A 400 -15.88 19.58 18.19
CA GLN A 400 -15.49 20.95 18.54
C GLN A 400 -13.98 21.13 18.43
N GLN A 401 -13.18 20.18 18.94
CA GLN A 401 -11.72 20.20 18.81
C GLN A 401 -11.27 20.33 17.34
N ARG A 402 -11.89 19.56 16.44
CA ARG A 402 -11.67 19.68 14.99
C ARG A 402 -12.04 21.06 14.45
N ALA A 403 -13.15 21.64 14.90
CA ALA A 403 -13.57 22.96 14.44
C ALA A 403 -12.55 24.05 14.82
N LEU A 404 -12.01 23.98 16.05
CA LEU A 404 -10.95 24.88 16.52
C LEU A 404 -9.70 24.80 15.64
N ILE A 405 -9.27 23.59 15.28
CA ILE A 405 -8.12 23.41 14.38
C ILE A 405 -8.41 23.96 12.97
N LEU A 406 -9.62 23.75 12.44
CA LEU A 406 -9.99 24.28 11.12
C LEU A 406 -10.05 25.81 11.10
N GLU A 407 -10.48 26.43 12.20
CA GLU A 407 -10.47 27.89 12.38
C GLU A 407 -9.03 28.42 12.47
N LEU A 408 -8.17 27.76 13.25
CA LEU A 408 -6.76 28.12 13.36
C LEU A 408 -6.03 28.03 12.01
N LEU A 409 -6.35 27.00 11.21
CA LEU A 409 -5.75 26.78 9.90
C LEU A 409 -6.45 27.54 8.77
N GLU A 410 -7.51 28.31 9.04
CA GLU A 410 -8.30 29.01 8.02
C GLU A 410 -7.45 29.78 6.98
N PRO A 411 -6.43 30.57 7.36
CA PRO A 411 -5.61 31.33 6.41
C PRO A 411 -4.81 30.45 5.44
N LEU A 412 -4.63 29.17 5.78
CA LEU A 412 -3.78 28.23 5.09
C LEU A 412 -4.57 27.12 4.39
N ARG A 413 -5.90 27.07 4.51
CA ARG A 413 -6.66 25.95 3.93
C ARG A 413 -6.60 25.97 2.42
N GLY A 414 -6.35 24.79 1.84
CA GLY A 414 -6.54 24.54 0.42
C GLY A 414 -7.99 24.84 0.03
N VAL A 415 -8.15 25.45 -1.14
CA VAL A 415 -9.46 25.79 -1.70
C VAL A 415 -9.72 24.89 -2.90
N SER A 416 -10.97 24.45 -3.12
CA SER A 416 -11.29 23.54 -4.22
C SER A 416 -10.97 24.19 -5.57
N ILE A 417 -10.61 23.39 -6.58
CA ILE A 417 -10.30 23.89 -7.94
C ILE A 417 -11.49 24.70 -8.51
N SER A 418 -12.72 24.26 -8.20
CA SER A 418 -13.96 24.95 -8.60
C SER A 418 -14.16 26.33 -7.95
N GLU A 419 -13.52 26.58 -6.81
CA GLU A 419 -13.52 27.85 -6.10
C GLU A 419 -12.28 28.69 -6.45
N GLN A 420 -11.14 28.08 -6.78
CA GLN A 420 -9.98 28.78 -7.37
C GLN A 420 -10.34 29.50 -8.67
N GLY A 421 -11.13 28.85 -9.54
CA GLY A 421 -11.71 29.50 -10.73
C GLY A 421 -12.71 30.62 -10.41
N LYS A 422 -13.23 30.69 -9.18
CA LYS A 422 -14.09 31.79 -8.72
C LYS A 422 -13.30 32.96 -8.12
N ILE A 423 -12.06 32.73 -7.71
CA ILE A 423 -11.18 33.75 -7.13
C ILE A 423 -10.54 34.61 -8.23
N LEU A 424 -10.45 34.11 -9.47
CA LEU A 424 -9.68 34.73 -10.56
C LEU A 424 -10.48 35.31 -11.74
N GLY A 425 -11.75 35.72 -11.57
CA GLY A 425 -12.43 36.38 -12.69
C GLY A 425 -13.78 36.98 -12.39
N SER A 426 -14.08 38.10 -13.05
CA SER A 426 -15.36 38.79 -12.95
C SER A 426 -16.51 37.94 -13.51
N ARG A 427 -17.75 38.20 -13.06
CA ARG A 427 -18.95 37.47 -13.49
C ARG A 427 -19.20 37.56 -15.01
N GLU A 428 -18.71 38.60 -15.67
CA GLU A 428 -18.83 38.81 -17.12
C GLU A 428 -17.87 37.95 -17.94
N GLU A 429 -16.62 37.78 -17.50
CA GLU A 429 -15.63 36.92 -18.17
C GLU A 429 -16.08 35.46 -18.17
N ARG A 430 -16.72 35.01 -17.07
CA ARG A 430 -17.30 33.66 -16.96
C ARG A 430 -18.46 33.42 -17.93
N ARG A 431 -19.25 34.45 -18.23
CA ARG A 431 -20.38 34.34 -19.17
C ARG A 431 -19.86 34.20 -20.60
N LYS A 432 -18.81 34.95 -20.97
CA LYS A 432 -18.15 34.84 -22.29
C LYS A 432 -17.43 33.50 -22.48
N ALA A 433 -16.77 32.98 -21.44
CA ALA A 433 -16.10 31.67 -21.49
C ALA A 433 -17.10 30.50 -21.61
N ARG A 434 -18.27 30.58 -20.94
CA ARG A 434 -19.34 29.58 -21.10
C ARG A 434 -19.94 29.58 -22.51
N THR A 435 -20.16 30.76 -23.09
CA THR A 435 -20.72 30.86 -24.45
C THR A 435 -19.75 30.32 -25.50
N THR A 436 -18.45 30.63 -25.39
CA THR A 436 -17.42 30.12 -26.32
C THR A 436 -17.20 28.61 -26.20
N LEU A 437 -17.29 28.05 -24.99
CA LEU A 437 -17.18 26.60 -24.79
C LEU A 437 -18.42 25.86 -25.28
N GLN A 438 -19.61 26.46 -25.14
CA GLN A 438 -20.87 25.93 -25.69
C GLN A 438 -20.91 25.99 -27.23
N GLU A 439 -20.36 27.03 -27.84
CA GLU A 439 -20.19 27.11 -29.30
C GLU A 439 -19.24 26.03 -29.83
N ARG A 440 -18.15 25.71 -29.12
CA ARG A 440 -17.22 24.63 -29.50
C ARG A 440 -17.82 23.23 -29.38
N TYR A 441 -18.67 23.00 -28.39
CA TYR A 441 -19.39 21.72 -28.26
C TYR A 441 -20.43 21.53 -29.38
N MET A 442 -21.16 22.59 -29.73
CA MET A 442 -22.16 22.56 -30.81
C MET A 442 -21.55 22.38 -32.20
N THR A 443 -20.32 22.85 -32.43
CA THR A 443 -19.61 22.65 -33.71
C THR A 443 -19.00 21.25 -33.84
N ASN A 444 -18.48 20.67 -32.74
CA ASN A 444 -17.90 19.32 -32.78
C ASN A 444 -18.96 18.20 -32.85
N GLU A 445 -20.15 18.36 -32.27
CA GLU A 445 -21.18 17.31 -32.31
C GLU A 445 -21.86 17.15 -33.68
N MET A 446 -21.82 18.16 -34.55
CA MET A 446 -22.38 18.04 -35.91
C MET A 446 -21.46 17.31 -36.90
N GLU A 447 -20.16 17.15 -36.57
CA GLU A 447 -19.20 16.46 -37.46
C GLU A 447 -19.00 14.96 -37.14
N THR A 448 -19.55 14.43 -36.03
CA THR A 448 -19.25 13.04 -35.60
C THR A 448 -20.44 12.09 -35.44
N GLN A 449 -21.66 12.47 -35.84
CA GLN A 449 -22.85 11.59 -35.73
C GLN A 449 -23.37 11.07 -37.08
N GLN A 450 -22.48 10.46 -37.87
CA GLN A 450 -22.88 9.47 -38.87
C GLN A 450 -21.93 8.27 -38.81
N GLU A 451 -22.02 7.46 -37.76
CA GLU A 451 -21.93 6.00 -37.89
C GLU A 451 -22.32 5.30 -36.58
N THR A 452 -22.98 4.16 -36.76
CA THR A 452 -23.82 3.41 -35.82
C THR A 452 -23.04 2.67 -34.72
N HIS A 453 -23.51 2.74 -33.47
CA HIS A 453 -23.64 1.55 -32.63
C HIS A 453 -24.63 1.77 -31.47
N ARG A 454 -25.71 0.98 -31.46
CA ARG A 454 -26.64 0.87 -30.32
C ARG A 454 -25.96 0.05 -29.23
N VAL A 455 -25.98 0.56 -28.00
CA VAL A 455 -25.48 -0.11 -26.79
C VAL A 455 -26.57 -1.08 -26.32
N ASP A 456 -26.21 -2.36 -26.18
CA ASP A 456 -27.07 -3.40 -25.62
C ASP A 456 -27.06 -3.33 -24.08
N ILE A 457 -28.24 -3.36 -23.46
CA ILE A 457 -28.47 -3.06 -22.03
C ILE A 457 -28.31 -4.33 -21.16
N ASN A 458 -28.04 -5.49 -21.76
CA ASN A 458 -27.96 -6.77 -21.04
C ASN A 458 -26.54 -7.24 -20.68
N ASP A 459 -25.48 -6.48 -20.97
CA ASP A 459 -24.10 -6.88 -20.70
C ASP A 459 -23.62 -6.34 -19.33
N GLY A 460 -24.19 -6.91 -18.25
CA GLY A 460 -23.83 -6.59 -16.87
C GLY A 460 -22.55 -7.35 -16.43
N PRO A 461 -21.60 -6.71 -15.72
CA PRO A 461 -20.32 -7.31 -15.37
C PRO A 461 -20.43 -8.38 -14.28
N ASP A 462 -19.94 -9.59 -14.59
CA ASP A 462 -19.68 -10.66 -13.64
C ASP A 462 -18.39 -10.37 -12.83
N LEU A 463 -18.49 -10.39 -11.49
CA LEU A 463 -17.47 -9.97 -10.53
C LEU A 463 -16.47 -11.11 -10.17
N SER A 464 -16.22 -12.04 -11.09
CA SER A 464 -15.47 -13.27 -10.84
C SER A 464 -13.93 -13.12 -10.82
N GLY A 465 -13.37 -11.94 -11.16
CA GLY A 465 -11.93 -11.74 -11.39
C GLY A 465 -10.99 -11.75 -10.18
N VAL A 466 -11.47 -11.89 -8.94
CA VAL A 466 -10.63 -11.97 -7.72
C VAL A 466 -10.74 -13.33 -7.04
N ALA A 467 -11.74 -14.15 -7.40
CA ALA A 467 -11.96 -15.46 -6.78
C ALA A 467 -11.07 -16.58 -7.35
N ASP A 468 -10.57 -16.44 -8.58
CA ASP A 468 -9.81 -17.50 -9.25
C ASP A 468 -8.30 -17.57 -8.88
N MET A 469 -7.83 -16.77 -7.92
CA MET A 469 -6.47 -16.90 -7.37
C MET A 469 -6.38 -17.86 -6.18
N PHE A 470 -7.50 -18.38 -5.68
CA PHE A 470 -7.53 -19.38 -4.61
C PHE A 470 -8.69 -20.36 -4.81
N GLY A 471 -8.46 -21.33 -5.70
CA GLY A 471 -9.15 -22.62 -5.71
C GLY A 471 -8.27 -23.69 -5.09
#